data_AF-A0A947KSV3-F1
#
_entry.id   AF-A0A947KSV3-F1
#
_cell.length_a   1.000
_cell.length_b   1.000
_cell.length_c   1.000
_cell.angle_alpha   90.00
_cell.angle_beta   90.00
_cell.angle_gamma   90.00
#
_symmetry.space_group_name_H-M   'P 1'
#
loop_
_entity.id
_entity.type
_entity.pdbx_description
1 polymer ?
#
loop_
_entity_poly.entity_id
_entity_poly.type
_entity_poly.pdbx_seq_one_letter_code
_entity_poly.pdbx_strand_id
1 'polypeptide(L)'
;MNSILQKILVKVFLFVFSFSSVFALETSDRLFECTEIFKERKSELLVELERIDEQKQSLNALKTATEELLRKKETSLNQREEVLDSKLAEIAQKEESIKKMLTKNEAVLKEIKEIKMSKVAQTFAKMKAAAASKILSDMNKEEAAGILGSLKPKTVGQILSKMDAKKASELTLILSN
;
A
#
# COMPACT_ATOMS: atom_id res chain seq x y z
N MET A 1 -33.46 -23.72 -112.75
CA MET A 1 -32.55 -24.15 -111.67
C MET A 1 -32.32 -23.08 -110.59
N ASN A 2 -32.29 -21.77 -110.92
CA ASN A 2 -32.05 -20.69 -109.94
C ASN A 2 -33.11 -20.49 -108.84
N SER A 3 -34.40 -20.72 -109.12
CA SER A 3 -35.48 -20.41 -108.14
C SER A 3 -35.55 -21.38 -106.95
N ILE A 4 -35.16 -22.65 -107.14
CA ILE A 4 -35.20 -23.66 -106.07
C ILE A 4 -34.02 -23.47 -105.10
N LEU A 5 -32.82 -23.16 -105.64
CA LEU A 5 -31.62 -22.90 -104.86
C LEU A 5 -31.81 -21.68 -103.92
N GLN A 6 -32.46 -20.63 -104.42
CA GLN A 6 -32.72 -19.40 -103.66
C GLN A 6 -33.70 -19.62 -102.49
N LYS A 7 -34.74 -20.45 -102.68
CA LYS A 7 -35.68 -20.79 -101.61
C LYS A 7 -35.04 -21.64 -100.51
N ILE A 8 -34.11 -22.53 -100.86
CA ILE A 8 -33.36 -23.33 -99.89
C ILE A 8 -32.42 -22.43 -99.08
N LEU A 9 -31.71 -21.51 -99.74
CA LEU A 9 -30.78 -20.58 -99.08
C LEU A 9 -31.51 -19.66 -98.07
N VAL A 10 -32.68 -19.15 -98.43
CA VAL A 10 -33.50 -18.31 -97.52
C VAL A 10 -34.01 -19.10 -96.31
N LYS A 11 -34.41 -20.36 -96.50
CA LYS A 11 -34.84 -21.23 -95.39
C LYS A 11 -33.69 -21.57 -94.44
N VAL A 12 -32.51 -21.84 -94.98
CA VAL A 12 -31.30 -22.08 -94.16
C VAL A 12 -30.93 -20.80 -93.40
N PHE A 13 -30.98 -19.64 -94.05
CA PHE A 13 -30.70 -18.37 -93.38
C PHE A 13 -31.71 -18.06 -92.25
N LEU A 14 -33.01 -18.27 -92.48
CA LEU A 14 -34.04 -18.11 -91.44
C LEU A 14 -33.84 -19.10 -90.28
N PHE A 15 -33.46 -20.34 -90.57
CA PHE A 15 -33.19 -21.34 -89.55
C PHE A 15 -31.96 -20.97 -88.70
N VAL A 16 -30.87 -20.54 -89.34
CA VAL A 16 -29.66 -20.05 -88.65
C VAL A 16 -29.96 -18.82 -87.81
N PHE A 17 -30.75 -17.86 -88.33
CA PHE A 17 -31.14 -16.66 -87.60
C PHE A 17 -31.99 -16.98 -86.36
N SER A 18 -32.97 -17.88 -86.49
CA SER A 18 -33.74 -18.36 -85.34
C SER A 18 -32.85 -19.11 -84.33
N PHE A 19 -31.91 -19.93 -84.77
CA PHE A 19 -31.03 -20.68 -83.87
C PHE A 19 -30.08 -19.75 -83.08
N SER A 20 -29.52 -18.71 -83.73
CA SER A 20 -28.71 -17.69 -83.06
C SER A 20 -29.49 -16.90 -82.00
N SER A 21 -30.79 -16.64 -82.23
CA SER A 21 -31.63 -15.91 -81.26
C SER A 21 -31.91 -16.71 -79.98
N VAL A 22 -31.99 -18.06 -80.06
CA VAL A 22 -32.23 -18.93 -78.90
C VAL A 22 -30.98 -18.99 -77.99
N PHE A 23 -29.78 -19.09 -78.56
CA PHE A 23 -28.53 -19.04 -77.78
C PHE A 23 -28.29 -17.68 -77.10
N ALA A 24 -28.75 -16.58 -77.71
CA ALA A 24 -28.65 -15.25 -77.10
C ALA A 24 -29.55 -15.08 -75.87
N LEU A 25 -30.69 -15.80 -75.80
CA LEU A 25 -31.62 -15.72 -74.67
C LEU A 25 -31.06 -16.43 -73.42
N GLU A 26 -30.50 -17.63 -73.58
CA GLU A 26 -29.92 -18.44 -72.49
C GLU A 26 -28.70 -17.76 -71.82
N THR A 27 -27.91 -17.02 -72.62
CA THR A 27 -26.76 -16.25 -72.13
C THR A 27 -27.17 -15.00 -71.34
N SER A 28 -28.36 -14.44 -71.58
CA SER A 28 -28.88 -13.29 -70.84
C SER A 28 -29.39 -13.65 -69.44
N ASP A 29 -30.07 -14.80 -69.30
CA ASP A 29 -30.57 -15.29 -68.00
C ASP A 29 -29.43 -15.61 -67.03
N ARG A 30 -28.36 -16.26 -67.52
CA ARG A 30 -27.13 -16.53 -66.74
C ARG A 30 -26.45 -15.25 -66.24
N LEU A 31 -26.42 -14.20 -67.07
CA LEU A 31 -25.83 -12.89 -66.72
C LEU A 31 -26.67 -12.15 -65.67
N PHE A 32 -27.99 -12.29 -65.74
CA PHE A 32 -28.92 -11.74 -64.76
C PHE A 32 -28.76 -12.42 -63.39
N GLU A 33 -28.73 -13.76 -63.34
CA GLU A 33 -28.48 -14.52 -62.10
C GLU A 33 -27.12 -14.18 -61.46
N CYS A 34 -26.04 -14.10 -62.25
CA CYS A 34 -24.75 -13.68 -61.74
C CYS A 34 -24.82 -12.28 -61.10
N THR A 35 -25.53 -11.35 -61.74
CA THR A 35 -25.70 -9.98 -61.23
C THR A 35 -26.46 -9.94 -59.91
N GLU A 36 -27.43 -10.82 -59.72
CA GLU A 36 -28.22 -10.91 -58.48
C GLU A 36 -27.39 -11.51 -57.33
N ILE A 37 -26.65 -12.60 -57.58
CA ILE A 37 -25.72 -13.21 -56.60
C ILE A 37 -24.66 -12.20 -56.15
N PHE A 38 -24.08 -11.41 -57.08
CA PHE A 38 -23.11 -10.38 -56.71
C PHE A 38 -23.73 -9.25 -55.88
N LYS A 39 -24.98 -8.86 -56.15
CA LYS A 39 -25.69 -7.88 -55.35
C LYS A 39 -25.97 -8.40 -53.93
N GLU A 40 -26.38 -9.66 -53.81
CA GLU A 40 -26.62 -10.30 -52.51
C GLU A 40 -25.34 -10.37 -51.68
N ARG A 41 -24.23 -10.89 -52.24
CA ARG A 41 -22.94 -10.95 -51.54
C ARG A 41 -22.40 -9.58 -51.17
N LYS A 42 -22.60 -8.57 -52.01
CA LYS A 42 -22.26 -7.19 -51.67
C LYS A 42 -23.08 -6.69 -50.48
N SER A 43 -24.37 -7.00 -50.44
CA SER A 43 -25.22 -6.62 -49.29
C SER A 43 -24.85 -7.36 -48.01
N GLU A 44 -24.53 -8.66 -48.08
CA GLU A 44 -24.05 -9.47 -46.95
C GLU A 44 -22.74 -8.90 -46.36
N LEU A 45 -21.76 -8.59 -47.23
CA LEU A 45 -20.50 -8.00 -46.81
C LEU A 45 -20.66 -6.61 -46.19
N LEU A 46 -21.61 -5.80 -46.67
CA LEU A 46 -21.90 -4.48 -46.07
C LEU A 46 -22.47 -4.63 -44.65
N VAL A 47 -23.36 -5.60 -44.43
CA VAL A 47 -23.91 -5.88 -43.11
C VAL A 47 -22.81 -6.34 -42.15
N GLU A 48 -21.93 -7.26 -42.56
CA GLU A 48 -20.83 -7.69 -41.69
C GLU A 48 -19.81 -6.57 -41.45
N LEU A 49 -19.57 -5.69 -42.43
CA LEU A 49 -18.72 -4.51 -42.22
C LEU A 49 -19.30 -3.56 -41.16
N GLU A 50 -20.62 -3.35 -41.18
CA GLU A 50 -21.33 -2.55 -40.19
C GLU A 50 -21.21 -3.17 -38.78
N ARG A 51 -21.40 -4.50 -38.67
CA ARG A 51 -21.22 -5.23 -37.40
C ARG A 51 -19.80 -5.13 -36.85
N ILE A 52 -18.79 -5.24 -37.72
CA ILE A 52 -17.38 -5.08 -37.34
C ILE A 52 -17.11 -3.65 -36.86
N ASP A 53 -17.69 -2.63 -37.51
CA ASP A 53 -17.52 -1.24 -37.09
C ASP A 53 -18.17 -0.98 -35.73
N GLU A 54 -19.38 -1.48 -35.49
CA GLU A 54 -20.04 -1.42 -34.17
C GLU A 54 -19.20 -2.09 -33.07
N GLN A 55 -18.68 -3.29 -33.34
CA GLN A 55 -17.78 -3.99 -32.41
C GLN A 55 -16.50 -3.20 -32.16
N LYS A 56 -15.91 -2.60 -33.20
CA LYS A 56 -14.72 -1.78 -33.08
C LYS A 56 -14.98 -0.51 -32.26
N GLN A 57 -16.12 0.14 -32.46
CA GLN A 57 -16.53 1.31 -31.67
C GLN A 57 -16.71 0.95 -30.19
N SER A 58 -17.40 -0.17 -29.89
CA SER A 58 -17.58 -0.63 -28.51
C SER A 58 -16.26 -1.00 -27.83
N LEU A 59 -15.35 -1.67 -28.55
CA LEU A 59 -14.01 -2.01 -28.05
C LEU A 59 -13.21 -0.75 -27.78
N ASN A 60 -13.20 0.22 -28.70
CA ASN A 60 -12.52 1.50 -28.50
C ASN A 60 -13.06 2.25 -27.28
N ALA A 61 -14.38 2.29 -27.11
CA ALA A 61 -15.00 2.90 -25.93
C ALA A 61 -14.55 2.22 -24.63
N LEU A 62 -14.54 0.89 -24.61
CA LEU A 62 -14.07 0.11 -23.45
C LEU A 62 -12.58 0.35 -23.17
N LYS A 63 -11.75 0.39 -24.22
CA LYS A 63 -10.32 0.67 -24.12
C LYS A 63 -10.07 2.04 -23.51
N THR A 64 -10.73 3.08 -24.01
CA THR A 64 -10.62 4.44 -23.47
C THR A 64 -11.09 4.51 -22.02
N ALA A 65 -12.22 3.89 -21.68
CA ALA A 65 -12.70 3.85 -20.29
C ALA A 65 -11.71 3.13 -19.36
N THR A 66 -11.07 2.06 -19.84
CA THR A 66 -10.07 1.30 -19.08
C THR A 66 -8.79 2.12 -18.89
N GLU A 67 -8.29 2.77 -19.93
CA GLU A 67 -7.13 3.66 -19.85
C GLU A 67 -7.36 4.82 -18.89
N GLU A 68 -8.55 5.43 -18.92
CA GLU A 68 -8.91 6.49 -17.97
C GLU A 68 -8.95 5.99 -16.52
N LEU A 69 -9.53 4.80 -16.30
CA LEU A 69 -9.59 4.17 -14.98
C LEU A 69 -8.19 3.84 -14.46
N LEU A 70 -7.32 3.28 -15.31
CA LEU A 70 -5.93 2.99 -14.96
C LEU A 70 -5.17 4.27 -14.62
N ARG A 71 -5.31 5.33 -15.41
CA ARG A 71 -4.70 6.63 -15.13
C ARG A 71 -5.17 7.22 -13.80
N LYS A 72 -6.47 7.12 -13.50
CA LYS A 72 -7.03 7.56 -12.20
C LYS A 72 -6.45 6.75 -11.04
N LYS A 73 -6.32 5.43 -11.20
CA LYS A 73 -5.71 4.55 -10.19
C LYS A 73 -4.24 4.90 -9.97
N GLU A 74 -3.47 5.05 -11.04
CA GLU A 74 -2.06 5.43 -10.97
C GLU A 74 -1.88 6.77 -10.25
N THR A 75 -2.65 7.80 -10.63
CA THR A 75 -2.62 9.11 -9.96
C THR A 75 -2.97 8.97 -8.47
N SER A 76 -4.00 8.20 -8.13
CA SER A 76 -4.38 7.98 -6.73
C SER A 76 -3.33 7.19 -5.96
N LEU A 77 -2.61 6.26 -6.60
CA LEU A 77 -1.55 5.49 -5.95
C LEU A 77 -0.35 6.38 -5.68
N ASN A 78 0.09 7.17 -6.66
CA ASN A 78 1.20 8.10 -6.51
C ASN A 78 0.94 9.11 -5.39
N GLN A 79 -0.27 9.67 -5.30
CA GLN A 79 -0.66 10.56 -4.21
C GLN A 79 -0.61 9.87 -2.84
N ARG A 80 -1.03 8.60 -2.76
CA ARG A 80 -0.97 7.83 -1.51
C ARG A 80 0.46 7.50 -1.11
N GLU A 81 1.31 7.19 -2.09
CA GLU A 81 2.73 6.90 -1.88
C GLU A 81 3.45 8.15 -1.35
N GLU A 82 3.22 9.33 -1.93
CA GLU A 82 3.79 10.59 -1.44
C GLU A 82 3.35 10.90 0.00
N VAL A 83 2.07 10.68 0.32
CA VAL A 83 1.56 10.85 1.69
C VAL A 83 2.18 9.83 2.66
N LEU A 84 2.38 8.58 2.22
CA LEU A 84 3.01 7.54 3.02
C LEU A 84 4.48 7.90 3.30
N ASP A 85 5.23 8.32 2.30
CA ASP A 85 6.64 8.71 2.44
C ASP A 85 6.79 9.90 3.38
N SER A 86 5.92 10.91 3.25
CA SER A 86 5.88 12.05 4.17
C SER A 86 5.61 11.61 5.61
N LYS A 87 4.64 10.71 5.83
CA LYS A 87 4.32 10.18 7.16
C LYS A 87 5.46 9.34 7.73
N LEU A 88 6.13 8.54 6.91
CA LEU A 88 7.27 7.73 7.34
C LEU A 88 8.44 8.62 7.79
N ALA A 89 8.72 9.70 7.06
CA ALA A 89 9.72 10.69 7.46
C ALA A 89 9.35 11.38 8.78
N GLU A 90 8.08 11.77 8.96
CA GLU A 90 7.59 12.38 10.19
C GLU A 90 7.70 11.42 11.40
N ILE A 91 7.36 10.14 11.21
CA ILE A 91 7.48 9.10 12.24
C ILE A 91 8.94 8.92 12.63
N ALA A 92 9.85 8.77 11.67
CA ALA A 92 11.27 8.61 11.93
C ALA A 92 11.85 9.79 12.73
N GLN A 93 11.47 11.02 12.37
CA GLN A 93 11.88 12.23 13.09
C GLN A 93 11.32 12.25 14.53
N LYS A 94 10.05 11.86 14.71
CA LYS A 94 9.42 11.78 16.02
C LYS A 94 10.08 10.72 16.90
N GLU A 95 10.38 9.55 16.36
CA GLU A 95 11.09 8.48 17.08
C GLU A 95 12.47 8.94 17.56
N GLU A 96 13.24 9.60 16.70
CA GLU A 96 14.55 10.13 17.08
C GLU A 96 14.43 11.19 18.19
N SER A 97 13.45 12.10 18.07
CA SER A 97 13.17 13.13 19.07
C SER A 97 12.77 12.53 20.41
N ILE A 98 11.87 11.54 20.40
CA ILE A 98 11.43 10.80 21.60
C ILE A 98 12.63 10.11 22.24
N LYS A 99 13.47 9.42 21.47
CA LYS A 99 14.67 8.75 21.99
C LYS A 99 15.63 9.73 22.64
N LYS A 100 15.87 10.89 22.02
CA LYS A 100 16.69 11.97 22.61
C LYS A 100 16.07 12.55 23.88
N MET A 101 14.75 12.70 23.93
CA MET A 101 14.05 13.19 25.11
C MET A 101 14.13 12.17 26.26
N LEU A 102 13.95 10.88 25.96
CA LEU A 102 14.02 9.80 26.94
C LEU A 102 15.40 9.75 27.59
N THR A 103 16.48 9.76 26.79
CA THR A 103 17.85 9.71 27.33
C THR A 103 18.18 10.95 28.16
N LYS A 104 17.74 12.14 27.74
CA LYS A 104 17.88 13.36 28.53
C LYS A 104 17.10 13.27 29.85
N ASN A 105 15.87 12.79 29.82
CA ASN A 105 15.03 12.67 31.01
C ASN A 105 15.60 11.65 31.99
N GLU A 106 16.13 10.51 31.51
CA GLU A 106 16.81 9.52 32.35
C GLU A 106 18.07 10.10 33.01
N ALA A 107 18.88 10.84 32.26
CA ALA A 107 20.07 11.50 32.78
C ALA A 107 19.71 12.55 33.85
N VAL A 108 18.74 13.41 33.57
CA VAL A 108 18.24 14.42 34.52
C VAL A 108 17.64 13.77 35.76
N LEU A 109 16.88 12.69 35.60
CA LEU A 109 16.29 11.96 36.72
C LEU A 109 17.37 11.33 37.61
N LYS A 110 18.42 10.78 37.00
CA LYS A 110 19.58 10.25 37.73
C LYS A 110 20.29 11.35 38.51
N GLU A 111 20.58 12.48 37.87
CA GLU A 111 21.22 13.63 38.51
C GLU A 111 20.38 14.17 39.67
N ILE A 112 19.06 14.34 39.49
CA ILE A 112 18.15 14.77 40.56
C ILE A 112 18.17 13.79 41.74
N LYS A 113 18.15 12.47 41.46
CA LYS A 113 18.22 11.45 42.51
C LYS A 113 19.55 11.52 43.26
N GLU A 114 20.67 11.66 42.57
CA GLU A 114 22.00 11.78 43.17
C GLU A 114 22.12 13.05 44.03
N ILE A 115 21.65 14.20 43.53
CA ILE A 115 21.63 15.46 44.30
C ILE A 115 20.76 15.34 45.54
N LYS A 116 19.53 14.78 45.39
CA LYS A 116 18.62 14.58 46.51
C LYS A 116 19.23 13.65 47.55
N MET A 117 19.78 12.52 47.15
CA MET A 117 20.43 11.57 48.06
C MET A 117 21.65 12.18 48.74
N SER A 118 22.50 12.93 48.02
CA SER A 118 23.64 13.64 48.61
C SER A 118 23.19 14.64 49.69
N LYS A 119 22.16 15.44 49.42
CA LYS A 119 21.64 16.44 50.38
C LYS A 119 21.00 15.79 51.60
N VAL A 120 20.27 14.68 51.40
CA VAL A 120 19.69 13.89 52.48
C VAL A 120 20.80 13.24 53.31
N ALA A 121 21.79 12.60 52.68
CA ALA A 121 22.94 12.00 53.36
C ALA A 121 23.72 13.05 54.17
N GLN A 122 23.95 14.25 53.63
CA GLN A 122 24.60 15.33 54.39
C GLN A 122 23.80 15.74 55.64
N THR A 123 22.47 15.71 55.56
CA THR A 123 21.58 16.02 56.70
C THR A 123 21.73 14.95 57.78
N PHE A 124 21.66 13.67 57.40
CA PHE A 124 21.82 12.55 58.34
C PHE A 124 23.25 12.40 58.87
N ALA A 125 24.27 12.77 58.10
CA ALA A 125 25.67 12.76 58.53
C ALA A 125 25.94 13.74 59.68
N LYS A 126 25.23 14.88 59.70
CA LYS A 126 25.32 15.90 60.75
C LYS A 126 24.35 15.66 61.91
N MET A 127 23.40 14.75 61.75
CA MET A 127 22.38 14.44 62.74
C MET A 127 22.94 13.56 63.86
N LYS A 128 22.43 13.74 65.08
CA LYS A 128 22.79 12.86 66.20
C LYS A 128 22.32 11.43 65.90
N ALA A 129 23.19 10.44 66.11
CA ALA A 129 22.95 9.04 65.76
C ALA A 129 21.63 8.46 66.32
N ALA A 130 21.24 8.83 67.55
CA ALA A 130 19.99 8.38 68.16
C ALA A 130 18.73 9.00 67.53
N ALA A 131 18.81 10.23 67.01
CA ALA A 131 17.69 10.84 66.29
C ALA A 131 17.58 10.26 64.87
N ALA A 132 18.74 10.10 64.21
CA ALA A 132 18.82 9.46 62.89
C ALA A 132 18.30 8.02 62.93
N SER A 133 18.64 7.23 63.96
CA SER A 133 18.19 5.83 64.08
C SER A 133 16.67 5.75 64.19
N LYS A 134 16.04 6.63 64.95
CA LYS A 134 14.58 6.68 65.07
C LYS A 134 13.90 7.02 63.75
N ILE A 135 14.34 8.10 63.08
CA ILE A 135 13.76 8.54 61.79
C ILE A 135 13.93 7.46 60.72
N LEU A 136 15.12 6.83 60.63
CA LEU A 136 15.39 5.79 59.64
C LEU A 136 14.65 4.48 59.94
N SER A 137 14.28 4.21 61.20
CA SER A 137 13.46 3.04 61.57
C SER A 137 12.01 3.17 61.10
N ASP A 138 11.50 4.40 61.05
CA ASP A 138 10.13 4.73 60.64
C ASP A 138 9.98 4.90 59.12
N MET A 139 11.11 4.94 58.40
CA MET A 139 11.17 5.08 56.94
C MET A 139 11.03 3.73 56.22
N ASN A 140 10.69 3.77 54.95
CA ASN A 140 10.82 2.61 54.07
C ASN A 140 12.29 2.09 54.08
N LYS A 141 12.43 0.76 54.08
CA LYS A 141 13.73 0.08 54.24
C LYS A 141 14.70 0.32 53.07
N GLU A 142 14.20 0.44 51.84
CA GLU A 142 15.02 0.74 50.66
C GLU A 142 15.55 2.18 50.70
N GLU A 143 14.71 3.15 51.06
CA GLU A 143 15.13 4.55 51.21
C GLU A 143 16.11 4.73 52.38
N ALA A 144 15.84 4.09 53.52
CA ALA A 144 16.73 4.10 54.67
C ALA A 144 18.10 3.48 54.34
N ALA A 145 18.13 2.35 53.62
CA ALA A 145 19.37 1.75 53.15
C ALA A 145 20.11 2.65 52.16
N GLY A 146 19.42 3.30 51.22
CA GLY A 146 20.04 4.25 50.29
C GLY A 146 20.71 5.44 50.99
N ILE A 147 20.07 5.97 52.03
CA ILE A 147 20.66 7.03 52.87
C ILE A 147 21.87 6.49 53.63
N LEU A 148 21.75 5.36 54.33
CA LEU A 148 22.84 4.76 55.10
C LEU A 148 24.05 4.42 54.22
N GLY A 149 23.84 3.87 53.02
CA GLY A 149 24.90 3.56 52.06
C GLY A 149 25.65 4.78 51.56
N SER A 150 25.03 5.96 51.64
CA SER A 150 25.66 7.25 51.29
C SER A 150 26.44 7.89 52.45
N LEU A 151 26.46 7.28 53.64
CA LEU A 151 27.15 7.78 54.83
C LEU A 151 28.50 7.08 55.04
N LYS A 152 29.38 7.70 55.84
CA LYS A 152 30.65 7.07 56.24
C LYS A 152 30.40 5.84 57.13
N PRO A 153 31.18 4.75 57.01
CA PRO A 153 30.97 3.52 57.78
C PRO A 153 30.88 3.73 59.30
N LYS A 154 31.69 4.65 59.84
CA LYS A 154 31.64 5.01 61.27
C LYS A 154 30.28 5.58 61.69
N THR A 155 29.70 6.47 60.88
CA THR A 155 28.38 7.07 61.15
C THR A 155 27.28 6.03 61.02
N VAL A 156 27.36 5.15 60.01
CA VAL A 156 26.41 4.03 59.83
C VAL A 156 26.43 3.12 61.06
N GLY A 157 27.60 2.67 61.51
CA GLY A 157 27.73 1.84 62.71
C GLY A 157 27.18 2.51 63.97
N GLN A 158 27.41 3.82 64.13
CA GLN A 158 26.84 4.59 65.23
C GLN A 158 25.30 4.64 65.18
N ILE A 159 24.71 4.81 64.00
CA ILE A 159 23.25 4.83 63.82
C ILE A 159 22.64 3.45 64.07
N LEU A 160 23.19 2.40 63.44
CA LEU A 160 22.70 1.03 63.59
C LEU A 160 22.77 0.55 65.04
N SER A 161 23.83 0.91 65.79
CA SER A 161 23.95 0.58 67.22
C SER A 161 22.91 1.26 68.13
N LYS A 162 22.18 2.26 67.62
CA LYS A 162 21.11 2.98 68.32
C LYS A 162 19.72 2.66 67.75
N MET A 163 19.63 1.69 66.85
CA MET A 163 18.42 1.21 66.21
C MET A 163 17.94 -0.09 66.88
N ASP A 164 16.68 -0.46 66.68
CA ASP A 164 16.18 -1.79 67.03
C ASP A 164 16.97 -2.89 66.30
N ALA A 165 17.26 -4.00 66.99
CA ALA A 165 18.12 -5.06 66.47
C ALA A 165 17.55 -5.73 65.21
N LYS A 166 16.23 -5.88 65.12
CA LYS A 166 15.58 -6.50 63.96
C LYS A 166 15.67 -5.58 62.75
N LYS A 167 15.38 -4.29 62.94
CA LYS A 167 15.52 -3.27 61.88
C LYS A 167 16.96 -3.08 61.42
N ALA A 168 17.90 -3.04 62.36
CA ALA A 168 19.32 -2.94 62.03
C ALA A 168 19.80 -4.14 61.20
N SER A 169 19.35 -5.36 61.53
CA SER A 169 19.65 -6.58 60.77
C SER A 169 19.10 -6.50 59.34
N GLU A 170 17.82 -6.13 59.19
CA GLU A 170 17.19 -5.95 57.87
C GLU A 170 17.94 -4.96 56.98
N LEU A 171 18.30 -3.79 57.51
CA LEU A 171 19.04 -2.77 56.74
C LEU A 171 20.47 -3.21 56.45
N THR A 172 21.13 -3.95 57.35
CA THR A 172 22.47 -4.48 57.11
C THR A 172 22.49 -5.46 55.95
N LEU A 173 21.46 -6.34 55.85
CA LEU A 173 21.33 -7.27 54.72
C LEU A 173 21.11 -6.54 53.39
N ILE A 174 20.35 -5.45 53.39
CA ILE A 174 20.15 -4.64 52.17
C ILE A 174 21.46 -3.95 51.76
N LEU A 175 22.24 -3.45 52.71
CA LEU A 175 23.52 -2.78 52.46
C LEU A 175 24.65 -3.72 52.03
N SER A 176 24.54 -5.02 52.31
CA SER A 176 25.52 -6.03 51.90
C SER A 176 25.32 -6.58 50.49
N ASN A 177 24.19 -6.26 49.85
CA ASN A 177 23.85 -6.64 48.48
C ASN A 177 24.23 -5.54 47.49
#